data_AF-A0A199VZG1-F1
#
_entry.id   AF-A0A199VZG1-F1
#
_cell.length_a   1.000
_cell.length_b   1.000
_cell.length_c   1.000
_cell.angle_alpha   90.00
_cell.angle_beta   90.00
_cell.angle_gamma   90.00
#
_symmetry.space_group_name_H-M   'P 1'
#
loop_
_entity.id
_entity.type
_entity.pdbx_description
1 polymer ?
#
loop_
_entity_poly.entity_id
_entity_poly.type
_entity_poly.pdbx_seq_one_letter_code
_entity_poly.pdbx_strand_id
1 'polypeptide(L)'
;MSDCLLNIRPEIFPDPSPPDANESWNVQVFRSIDDASVVGFPSDPAVAARMGLMSGKDVTIDQSIHSAYVEAIRRAKRFIYIQNQYFFGSCASWKEDQDCGCLNLVPIEIALKIASKIRLGERFAAYIITPMWPEGEPEGDTVQAILHWNRLTMEMMYGIVAKAIDDAGLCGRAHPCDYLNFFCVGNREVQYPGEYVPPEPPERGTDYWRAQVNRRFLIYVHAKLMIVDDEYVIVGSANLNQRSLAGNRDTEIVQGSYQPAHLNGADGRARGLIHGYRMSLWYEHFMSHCKHLAHICLDPESVECVRAVREVAQSLWEMFVGDGVVNLPGHLLPFPIRVSESGELSELPVDGLFPDTKASVKGKKSEVLPPILTT
;
A
#
# COMPACT_ATOMS: atom_id res chain seq x y z
N MET A 1 -13.28 1.75 -23.66
CA MET A 1 -12.21 2.16 -22.72
C MET A 1 -11.19 1.02 -22.61
N SER A 2 -10.55 0.64 -23.72
CA SER A 2 -9.73 -0.58 -23.83
C SER A 2 -8.37 -0.36 -24.49
N ASP A 3 -7.94 0.90 -24.70
CA ASP A 3 -6.70 1.22 -25.41
C ASP A 3 -5.98 2.45 -24.81
N CYS A 4 -5.89 2.53 -23.48
CA CYS A 4 -5.09 3.57 -22.79
C CYS A 4 -3.64 3.11 -22.50
N LEU A 5 -3.33 1.85 -22.80
CA LEU A 5 -1.96 1.36 -22.94
C LEU A 5 -1.77 1.06 -24.43
N LEU A 6 -0.53 1.16 -24.93
CA LEU A 6 -0.13 0.52 -26.19
C LEU A 6 -0.86 -0.83 -26.31
N ASN A 7 -1.47 -1.12 -27.46
CA ASN A 7 -2.19 -2.36 -27.71
C ASN A 7 -1.17 -3.52 -27.57
N ILE A 8 -0.98 -4.04 -26.35
CA ILE A 8 -0.02 -5.10 -26.03
C ILE A 8 -0.64 -6.42 -26.51
N ARG A 9 -0.65 -6.61 -27.83
CA ARG A 9 -0.84 -7.92 -28.42
C ARG A 9 0.40 -8.77 -28.07
N PRO A 10 0.25 -10.08 -27.81
CA PRO A 10 1.37 -10.97 -27.53
C PRO A 10 2.49 -10.97 -28.58
N GLU A 11 2.22 -10.42 -29.78
CA GLU A 11 3.04 -10.55 -30.99
C GLU A 11 3.81 -9.28 -31.36
N ILE A 12 3.68 -8.17 -30.61
CA ILE A 12 4.38 -6.91 -30.92
C ILE A 12 5.10 -6.40 -29.67
N PHE A 13 6.18 -7.09 -29.30
CA PHE A 13 7.28 -6.45 -28.59
C PHE A 13 8.30 -5.95 -29.63
N PRO A 14 8.87 -4.74 -29.50
CA PRO A 14 10.13 -4.46 -30.19
C PRO A 14 11.14 -5.55 -29.79
N ASP A 15 11.88 -6.08 -30.77
CA ASP A 15 12.89 -7.11 -30.52
C ASP A 15 13.81 -6.64 -29.37
N PRO A 16 13.96 -7.44 -28.30
CA PRO A 16 14.84 -7.09 -27.21
C PRO A 16 16.24 -6.84 -27.75
N SER A 17 16.91 -5.81 -27.20
CA SER A 17 18.34 -5.59 -27.40
C SER A 17 19.09 -6.92 -27.27
N PRO A 18 20.07 -7.20 -28.16
CA PRO A 18 20.76 -8.48 -28.15
C PRO A 18 21.40 -8.79 -26.79
N PRO A 19 21.54 -10.09 -26.49
CA PRO A 19 21.61 -10.62 -25.14
C PRO A 19 22.96 -10.35 -24.45
N ASP A 20 22.94 -9.53 -23.41
CA ASP A 20 23.31 -10.02 -22.08
C ASP A 20 22.00 -10.35 -21.34
N ALA A 21 21.36 -11.44 -21.77
CA ALA A 21 19.90 -11.64 -21.72
C ALA A 21 19.26 -11.83 -20.34
N ASN A 22 20.02 -12.14 -19.29
CA ASN A 22 19.42 -12.45 -17.98
C ASN A 22 19.15 -11.22 -17.10
N GLU A 23 19.69 -10.04 -17.42
CA GLU A 23 19.57 -8.85 -16.56
C GLU A 23 18.82 -7.69 -17.21
N SER A 24 18.32 -7.85 -18.44
CA SER A 24 17.61 -6.79 -19.15
C SER A 24 16.27 -6.44 -18.50
N TRP A 25 15.83 -5.19 -18.74
CA TRP A 25 14.60 -4.63 -18.20
C TRP A 25 13.77 -4.00 -19.30
N ASN A 26 12.47 -4.29 -19.29
CA ASN A 26 11.47 -3.53 -20.01
C ASN A 26 10.85 -2.53 -19.04
N VAL A 27 10.95 -1.25 -19.36
CA VAL A 27 10.55 -0.14 -18.47
C VAL A 27 9.61 0.80 -19.21
N GLN A 28 8.55 1.22 -18.54
CA GLN A 28 7.64 2.25 -19.03
C GLN A 28 7.49 3.34 -17.96
N VAL A 29 7.52 4.60 -18.40
CA VAL A 29 7.29 5.76 -17.53
C VAL A 29 5.82 6.16 -17.62
N PHE A 30 5.22 6.47 -16.47
CA PHE A 30 3.85 6.95 -16.35
C PHE A 30 3.83 8.24 -15.52
N ARG A 31 2.82 9.09 -15.75
CA ARG A 31 2.69 10.38 -15.09
C ARG A 31 1.25 10.68 -14.63
N SER A 32 1.17 11.57 -13.67
CA SER A 32 -0.02 12.35 -13.35
C SER A 32 0.36 13.79 -13.65
N ILE A 33 -0.12 14.38 -14.74
CA ILE A 33 0.25 15.74 -15.15
C ILE A 33 -0.80 16.32 -16.09
N ASP A 34 -0.95 17.63 -16.11
CA ASP A 34 -1.85 18.34 -17.01
C ASP A 34 -1.14 19.33 -17.94
N ASP A 35 -1.87 19.89 -18.90
CA ASP A 35 -1.35 20.85 -19.89
C ASP A 35 -0.88 22.19 -19.31
N ALA A 36 -1.24 22.51 -18.06
CA ALA A 36 -0.68 23.65 -17.33
C ALA A 36 0.78 23.40 -16.92
N SER A 37 1.16 22.13 -16.78
CA SER A 37 2.44 21.70 -16.24
C SER A 37 3.39 21.09 -17.28
N VAL A 38 2.92 20.86 -18.51
CA VAL A 38 3.74 20.30 -19.61
C VAL A 38 3.41 20.92 -20.96
N VAL A 39 4.44 21.14 -21.77
CA VAL A 39 4.30 21.58 -23.16
C VAL A 39 4.23 20.36 -24.10
N GLY A 40 3.37 20.43 -25.12
CA GLY A 40 3.34 19.45 -26.21
C GLY A 40 2.17 18.46 -26.18
N PHE A 41 1.23 18.60 -25.25
CA PHE A 41 -0.04 17.89 -25.37
C PHE A 41 -0.83 18.35 -26.60
N PRO A 42 -1.47 17.41 -27.33
CA PRO A 42 -2.27 17.75 -28.49
C PRO A 42 -3.52 18.52 -28.05
N SER A 43 -3.84 19.59 -28.77
CA SER A 43 -5.06 20.37 -28.54
C SER A 43 -6.32 19.72 -29.12
N ASP A 44 -6.17 18.80 -30.07
CA ASP A 44 -7.28 18.01 -30.63
C ASP A 44 -7.64 16.87 -29.65
N PRO A 45 -8.86 16.87 -29.08
CA PRO A 45 -9.31 15.83 -28.14
C PRO A 45 -9.25 14.41 -28.73
N ALA A 46 -9.43 14.23 -30.04
CA ALA A 46 -9.35 12.92 -30.67
C ALA A 46 -7.90 12.42 -30.73
N VAL A 47 -6.93 13.32 -30.92
CA VAL A 47 -5.50 13.00 -30.84
C VAL A 47 -5.11 12.70 -29.39
N ALA A 48 -5.57 13.52 -28.44
CA ALA A 48 -5.33 13.34 -27.01
C ALA A 48 -5.83 11.98 -26.52
N ALA A 49 -7.06 11.61 -26.86
CA ALA A 49 -7.64 10.32 -26.50
C ALA A 49 -6.86 9.12 -27.07
N ARG A 50 -6.34 9.22 -28.31
CA ARG A 50 -5.48 8.16 -28.90
C ARG A 50 -4.14 8.00 -28.20
N MET A 51 -3.69 9.03 -27.49
CA MET A 51 -2.48 9.00 -26.66
C MET A 51 -2.77 8.55 -25.22
N GLY A 52 -4.02 8.19 -24.91
CA GLY A 52 -4.44 7.83 -23.54
C GLY A 52 -4.64 9.03 -22.62
N LEU A 53 -4.66 10.25 -23.15
CA LEU A 53 -4.93 11.47 -22.38
C LEU A 53 -6.44 11.67 -22.22
N MET A 54 -6.84 12.22 -21.08
CA MET A 54 -8.23 12.52 -20.74
C MET A 54 -8.50 14.01 -20.86
N SER A 55 -9.70 14.37 -21.32
CA SER A 55 -10.17 15.76 -21.29
C SER A 55 -10.91 16.03 -19.98
N GLY A 56 -10.36 16.94 -19.18
CA GLY A 56 -11.03 17.57 -18.05
C GLY A 56 -11.79 18.82 -18.47
N LYS A 57 -12.22 19.62 -17.48
CA LYS A 57 -12.82 20.93 -17.73
C LYS A 57 -11.74 21.91 -18.19
N ASP A 58 -11.66 22.13 -19.50
CA ASP A 58 -10.71 23.05 -20.16
C ASP A 58 -9.23 22.66 -19.99
N VAL A 59 -8.95 21.38 -19.72
CA VAL A 59 -7.60 20.86 -19.44
C VAL A 59 -7.40 19.47 -20.05
N THR A 60 -6.25 19.21 -20.64
CA THR A 60 -5.79 17.87 -21.07
C THR A 60 -4.95 17.24 -19.96
N ILE A 61 -5.31 16.02 -19.55
CA ILE A 61 -4.77 15.36 -18.36
C ILE A 61 -4.15 14.01 -18.75
N ASP A 62 -2.93 13.76 -18.31
CA ASP A 62 -2.30 12.43 -18.27
C ASP A 62 -2.57 11.81 -16.90
N GLN A 63 -3.29 10.69 -16.89
CA GLN A 63 -3.62 9.89 -15.70
C GLN A 63 -3.02 8.49 -15.81
N SER A 64 -1.91 8.36 -16.56
CA SER A 64 -1.31 7.07 -16.88
C SER A 64 -0.79 6.34 -15.64
N ILE A 65 -0.44 7.04 -14.56
CA ILE A 65 -0.10 6.40 -13.27
C ILE A 65 -1.29 5.59 -12.74
N HIS A 66 -2.46 6.21 -12.62
CA HIS A 66 -3.67 5.53 -12.14
C HIS A 66 -3.97 4.30 -13.01
N SER A 67 -3.91 4.46 -14.33
CA SER A 67 -4.10 3.37 -15.29
C SER A 67 -3.08 2.24 -15.10
N ALA A 68 -1.80 2.56 -14.89
CA ALA A 68 -0.74 1.58 -14.69
C ALA A 68 -0.95 0.75 -13.41
N TYR A 69 -1.32 1.40 -12.29
CA TYR A 69 -1.66 0.68 -11.07
C TYR A 69 -2.85 -0.26 -11.28
N VAL A 70 -3.94 0.23 -11.87
CA VAL A 70 -5.14 -0.58 -12.15
C VAL A 70 -4.80 -1.80 -13.01
N GLU A 71 -4.05 -1.61 -14.08
CA GLU A 71 -3.71 -2.70 -15.00
C GLU A 71 -2.75 -3.71 -14.37
N ALA A 72 -1.79 -3.27 -13.56
CA ALA A 72 -0.93 -4.18 -12.80
C ALA A 72 -1.73 -5.02 -11.80
N ILE A 73 -2.69 -4.41 -11.08
CA ILE A 73 -3.59 -5.12 -10.15
C ILE A 73 -4.45 -6.14 -10.91
N ARG A 74 -5.03 -5.75 -12.04
CA ARG A 74 -5.88 -6.64 -12.86
C ARG A 74 -5.11 -7.84 -13.40
N ARG A 75 -3.82 -7.68 -13.73
CA ARG A 75 -2.95 -8.76 -14.21
C ARG A 75 -2.44 -9.66 -13.09
N ALA A 76 -2.44 -9.21 -11.84
CA ALA A 76 -1.97 -9.99 -10.70
C ALA A 76 -2.67 -11.34 -10.58
N LYS A 77 -1.86 -12.39 -10.34
CA LYS A 77 -2.27 -13.79 -10.25
C LYS A 77 -1.97 -14.42 -8.89
N ARG A 78 -0.98 -13.93 -8.14
CA ARG A 78 -0.50 -14.56 -6.90
C ARG A 78 -0.57 -13.59 -5.73
N PHE A 79 0.11 -12.46 -5.80
CA PHE A 79 0.11 -11.51 -4.70
C PHE A 79 0.43 -10.09 -5.14
N ILE A 80 0.05 -9.14 -4.30
CA ILE A 80 0.43 -7.74 -4.40
C ILE A 80 1.10 -7.33 -3.08
N TYR A 81 2.23 -6.65 -3.18
CA TYR A 81 2.93 -6.04 -2.06
C TYR A 81 3.08 -4.54 -2.30
N ILE A 82 2.55 -3.72 -1.39
CA ILE A 82 2.54 -2.26 -1.50
C ILE A 82 3.24 -1.67 -0.28
N GLN A 83 4.11 -0.69 -0.51
CA GLN A 83 4.48 0.29 0.51
C GLN A 83 4.09 1.67 0.00
N ASN A 84 3.18 2.36 0.70
CA ASN A 84 2.74 3.68 0.30
C ASN A 84 2.48 4.60 1.50
N GLN A 85 2.87 5.87 1.39
CA GLN A 85 2.59 6.88 2.42
C GLN A 85 1.09 7.09 2.65
N TYR A 86 0.30 7.02 1.58
CA TYR A 86 -1.16 7.12 1.67
C TYR A 86 -1.81 5.94 0.96
N PHE A 87 -2.94 5.47 1.52
CA PHE A 87 -3.73 4.42 0.91
C PHE A 87 -5.21 4.68 1.16
N PHE A 88 -5.87 5.42 0.27
CA PHE A 88 -7.31 5.62 0.31
C PHE A 88 -7.87 6.03 -1.04
N GLY A 89 -9.11 5.64 -1.30
CA GLY A 89 -9.72 5.82 -2.60
C GLY A 89 -10.98 5.01 -2.77
N SER A 90 -11.57 5.16 -3.96
CA SER A 90 -12.79 4.50 -4.37
C SER A 90 -13.99 4.90 -3.51
N CYS A 91 -14.11 6.20 -3.21
CA CYS A 91 -15.12 6.73 -2.28
C CYS A 91 -16.56 6.38 -2.68
N ALA A 92 -16.84 6.22 -3.97
CA ALA A 92 -18.15 5.81 -4.46
C ALA A 92 -18.64 4.46 -3.90
N SER A 93 -17.74 3.64 -3.32
CA SER A 93 -18.06 2.35 -2.68
C SER A 93 -17.90 2.37 -1.15
N TRP A 94 -17.60 3.52 -0.55
CA TRP A 94 -17.60 3.66 0.91
C TRP A 94 -19.03 3.66 1.47
N LYS A 95 -19.20 3.31 2.75
CA LYS A 95 -20.51 3.34 3.42
C LYS A 95 -21.03 4.76 3.65
N GLU A 96 -20.11 5.72 3.75
CA GLU A 96 -20.37 7.14 3.93
C GLU A 96 -19.37 7.97 3.13
N ASP A 97 -19.61 9.27 3.01
CA ASP A 97 -18.73 10.22 2.29
C ASP A 97 -18.45 9.86 0.81
N GLN A 98 -19.43 9.26 0.14
CA GLN A 98 -19.31 8.80 -1.25
C GLN A 98 -19.03 9.92 -2.26
N ASP A 99 -19.46 11.15 -1.95
CA ASP A 99 -19.33 12.33 -2.81
C ASP A 99 -18.06 13.16 -2.56
N CYS A 100 -17.10 12.66 -1.77
CA CYS A 100 -15.89 13.41 -1.39
C CYS A 100 -14.89 13.64 -2.55
N GLY A 101 -15.11 12.98 -3.70
CA GLY A 101 -14.30 13.14 -4.91
C GLY A 101 -13.02 12.30 -4.94
N CYS A 102 -12.81 11.37 -3.99
CA CYS A 102 -11.69 10.43 -3.98
C CYS A 102 -11.98 9.19 -4.87
N LEU A 103 -12.07 9.42 -6.17
CA LEU A 103 -12.57 8.47 -7.17
C LEU A 103 -11.55 7.46 -7.70
N ASN A 104 -10.27 7.53 -7.28
CA ASN A 104 -9.25 6.60 -7.74
C ASN A 104 -9.65 5.14 -7.44
N LEU A 105 -9.41 4.24 -8.41
CA LEU A 105 -9.87 2.85 -8.38
C LEU A 105 -8.92 1.85 -7.69
N VAL A 106 -7.77 2.29 -7.19
CA VAL A 106 -6.72 1.36 -6.73
C VAL A 106 -7.22 0.45 -5.59
N PRO A 107 -7.84 0.98 -4.50
CA PRO A 107 -8.33 0.12 -3.42
C PRO A 107 -9.41 -0.87 -3.85
N ILE A 108 -10.41 -0.43 -4.63
CA ILE A 108 -11.49 -1.32 -5.06
C ILE A 108 -11.01 -2.40 -6.02
N GLU A 109 -10.08 -2.11 -6.92
CA GLU A 109 -9.51 -3.11 -7.84
C GLU A 109 -8.75 -4.20 -7.07
N ILE A 110 -8.04 -3.86 -5.99
CA ILE A 110 -7.40 -4.86 -5.12
C ILE A 110 -8.45 -5.74 -4.43
N ALA A 111 -9.49 -5.13 -3.85
CA ALA A 111 -10.54 -5.89 -3.17
C ALA A 111 -11.32 -6.80 -4.14
N LEU A 112 -11.64 -6.31 -5.34
CA LEU A 112 -12.30 -7.09 -6.39
C LEU A 112 -11.40 -8.18 -6.95
N LYS A 113 -10.08 -7.93 -7.09
CA LYS A 113 -9.10 -8.95 -7.44
C LYS A 113 -9.13 -10.08 -6.41
N ILE A 114 -9.01 -9.77 -5.13
CA ILE A 114 -9.08 -10.78 -4.05
C ILE A 114 -10.41 -11.55 -4.12
N ALA A 115 -11.54 -10.84 -4.19
CA ALA A 115 -12.87 -11.46 -4.27
C ALA A 115 -13.00 -12.39 -5.49
N SER A 116 -12.44 -12.01 -6.64
CA SER A 116 -12.45 -12.86 -7.83
C SER A 116 -11.65 -14.16 -7.62
N LYS A 117 -10.50 -14.08 -6.94
CA LYS A 117 -9.64 -15.25 -6.65
C LYS A 117 -10.30 -16.20 -5.65
N ILE A 118 -10.94 -15.65 -4.62
CA ILE A 118 -11.75 -16.43 -3.67
C ILE A 118 -12.86 -17.21 -4.39
N ARG A 119 -13.63 -16.56 -5.27
CA ARG A 119 -14.72 -17.21 -6.02
C ARG A 119 -14.22 -18.30 -6.97
N LEU A 120 -13.00 -18.16 -7.49
CA LEU A 120 -12.36 -19.17 -8.33
C LEU A 120 -11.67 -20.28 -7.52
N GLY A 121 -11.63 -20.19 -6.19
CA GLY A 121 -10.88 -21.12 -5.33
C GLY A 121 -9.36 -21.00 -5.51
N GLU A 122 -8.87 -19.89 -6.05
CA GLU A 122 -7.46 -19.63 -6.28
C GLU A 122 -6.85 -18.84 -5.13
N ARG A 123 -5.60 -19.15 -4.76
CA ARG A 123 -4.89 -18.41 -3.72
C ARG A 123 -4.43 -17.05 -4.22
N PHE A 124 -4.59 -16.06 -3.35
CA PHE A 124 -4.12 -14.70 -3.58
C PHE A 124 -3.89 -13.99 -2.25
N ALA A 125 -2.91 -13.09 -2.19
CA ALA A 125 -2.67 -12.27 -1.01
C ALA A 125 -2.30 -10.82 -1.38
N ALA A 126 -2.75 -9.86 -0.58
CA ALA A 126 -2.36 -8.47 -0.65
C ALA A 126 -1.76 -8.03 0.69
N TYR A 127 -0.57 -7.43 0.61
CA TYR A 127 0.17 -6.90 1.73
C TYR A 127 0.34 -5.39 1.52
N ILE A 128 -0.27 -4.57 2.37
CA ILE A 128 -0.27 -3.12 2.24
C ILE A 128 0.43 -2.54 3.48
N ILE A 129 1.55 -1.85 3.27
CA ILE A 129 2.29 -1.18 4.34
C ILE A 129 2.11 0.33 4.18
N THR A 130 1.59 0.97 5.21
CA THR A 130 1.44 2.43 5.33
C THR A 130 2.20 2.93 6.56
N PRO A 131 2.46 4.24 6.71
CA PRO A 131 2.92 4.74 8.00
C PRO A 131 1.83 4.50 9.04
N MET A 132 2.21 4.47 10.32
CA MET A 132 1.25 4.30 11.43
C MET A 132 0.23 5.45 11.42
N TRP A 133 0.69 6.66 11.12
CA TRP A 133 -0.11 7.82 10.73
C TRP A 133 0.68 8.68 9.73
N PRO A 134 0.01 9.50 8.89
CA PRO A 134 0.67 10.51 8.06
C PRO A 134 1.54 11.49 8.83
N GLU A 135 2.62 11.98 8.22
CA GLU A 135 3.47 13.03 8.80
C GLU A 135 2.66 14.27 9.18
N GLY A 136 2.86 14.71 10.42
CA GLY A 136 2.12 15.79 11.05
C GLY A 136 1.83 15.49 12.51
N GLU A 137 1.18 16.44 13.19
CA GLU A 137 0.66 16.23 14.53
C GLU A 137 -0.48 15.19 14.48
N PRO A 138 -0.37 14.06 15.20
CA PRO A 138 -1.34 12.96 15.11
C PRO A 138 -2.77 13.37 15.45
N GLU A 139 -2.95 14.29 16.41
CA GLU A 139 -4.25 14.83 16.80
C GLU A 139 -4.76 15.90 15.84
N GLY A 140 -3.91 16.42 14.95
CA GLY A 140 -4.24 17.50 14.04
C GLY A 140 -5.33 17.12 13.04
N ASP A 141 -6.20 18.07 12.71
CA ASP A 141 -7.36 17.87 11.83
C ASP A 141 -7.01 17.24 10.48
N THR A 142 -5.86 17.61 9.89
CA THR A 142 -5.41 17.04 8.61
C THR A 142 -5.10 15.55 8.75
N VAL A 143 -4.32 15.16 9.76
CA VAL A 143 -3.93 13.76 9.98
C VAL A 143 -5.15 12.92 10.32
N GLN A 144 -6.02 13.42 11.20
CA GLN A 144 -7.26 12.74 11.58
C GLN A 144 -8.22 12.56 10.39
N ALA A 145 -8.35 13.56 9.50
CA ALA A 145 -9.16 13.43 8.29
C ALA A 145 -8.60 12.39 7.31
N ILE A 146 -7.28 12.33 7.16
CA ILE A 146 -6.63 11.33 6.30
C ILE A 146 -6.83 9.91 6.86
N LEU A 147 -6.68 9.74 8.17
CA LEU A 147 -6.95 8.46 8.85
C LEU A 147 -8.41 8.02 8.68
N HIS A 148 -9.36 8.96 8.70
CA HIS A 148 -10.77 8.69 8.40
C HIS A 148 -10.97 8.13 6.98
N TRP A 149 -10.34 8.72 5.96
CA TRP A 149 -10.39 8.20 4.58
C TRP A 149 -9.76 6.82 4.44
N ASN A 150 -8.64 6.59 5.12
CA ASN A 150 -8.00 5.27 5.17
C ASN A 150 -8.91 4.23 5.82
N ARG A 151 -9.56 4.57 6.94
CA ARG A 151 -10.53 3.74 7.66
C ARG A 151 -11.70 3.33 6.76
N LEU A 152 -12.34 4.28 6.07
CA LEU A 152 -13.46 3.99 5.16
C LEU A 152 -13.04 3.11 3.97
N THR A 153 -11.83 3.32 3.47
CA THR A 153 -11.26 2.48 2.41
C THR A 153 -11.07 1.05 2.90
N MET A 154 -10.47 0.85 4.08
CA MET A 154 -10.28 -0.48 4.65
C MET A 154 -11.62 -1.18 4.90
N GLU A 155 -12.63 -0.48 5.43
CA GLU A 155 -13.96 -1.05 5.65
C GLU A 155 -14.60 -1.54 4.35
N MET A 156 -14.51 -0.74 3.28
CA MET A 156 -14.99 -1.13 1.96
C MET A 156 -14.27 -2.39 1.46
N MET A 157 -12.94 -2.42 1.53
CA MET A 157 -12.16 -3.54 1.03
C MET A 157 -12.43 -4.83 1.82
N TYR A 158 -12.38 -4.77 3.16
CA TYR A 158 -12.65 -5.94 4.01
C TYR A 158 -14.09 -6.41 3.89
N GLY A 159 -15.06 -5.51 3.72
CA GLY A 159 -16.45 -5.87 3.45
C GLY A 159 -16.63 -6.65 2.15
N ILE A 160 -15.95 -6.23 1.07
CA ILE A 160 -15.95 -6.96 -0.22
C ILE A 160 -15.32 -8.34 -0.08
N VAL A 161 -14.18 -8.45 0.63
CA VAL A 161 -13.47 -9.71 0.83
C VAL A 161 -14.30 -10.67 1.70
N ALA A 162 -14.83 -10.20 2.83
CA ALA A 162 -15.67 -11.00 3.72
C ALA A 162 -16.92 -11.51 3.00
N LYS A 163 -17.57 -10.65 2.21
CA LYS A 163 -18.69 -11.08 1.36
C LYS A 163 -18.29 -12.17 0.37
N ALA A 164 -17.11 -12.08 -0.26
CA ALA A 164 -16.66 -13.10 -1.19
C ALA A 164 -16.37 -14.45 -0.50
N ILE A 165 -15.87 -14.43 0.73
CA ILE A 165 -15.68 -15.63 1.58
C ILE A 165 -17.04 -16.27 1.87
N ASP A 166 -18.03 -15.48 2.25
CA ASP A 166 -19.39 -15.95 2.53
C ASP A 166 -20.06 -16.53 1.28
N ASP A 167 -20.05 -15.79 0.17
CA ASP A 167 -20.59 -16.23 -1.12
C ASP A 167 -19.94 -17.55 -1.61
N ALA A 168 -18.68 -17.80 -1.25
CA ALA A 168 -17.94 -19.03 -1.58
C ALA A 168 -18.15 -20.18 -0.57
N GLY A 169 -18.95 -20.00 0.49
CA GLY A 169 -19.19 -21.01 1.52
C GLY A 169 -17.98 -21.29 2.41
N LEU A 170 -17.09 -20.30 2.59
CA LEU A 170 -15.84 -20.42 3.35
C LEU A 170 -15.93 -19.80 4.76
N CYS A 171 -17.11 -19.36 5.19
CA CYS A 171 -17.35 -18.85 6.55
C CYS A 171 -16.86 -19.85 7.63
N GLY A 172 -16.15 -19.33 8.63
CA GLY A 172 -15.50 -20.12 9.69
C GLY A 172 -14.30 -20.98 9.24
N ARG A 173 -13.97 -21.00 7.93
CA ARG A 173 -12.83 -21.74 7.37
C ARG A 173 -11.73 -20.84 6.81
N ALA A 174 -12.08 -19.62 6.40
CA ALA A 174 -11.15 -18.61 5.94
C ALA A 174 -11.46 -17.27 6.61
N HIS A 175 -10.42 -16.50 6.88
CA HIS A 175 -10.52 -15.16 7.45
C HIS A 175 -10.20 -14.10 6.38
N PRO A 176 -10.80 -12.88 6.39
CA PRO A 176 -10.42 -11.83 5.44
C PRO A 176 -8.90 -11.53 5.42
N CYS A 177 -8.26 -11.56 6.60
CA CYS A 177 -6.79 -11.44 6.74
C CYS A 177 -5.98 -12.64 6.21
N ASP A 178 -6.59 -13.73 5.77
CA ASP A 178 -5.87 -14.75 4.96
C ASP A 178 -5.62 -14.26 3.51
N TYR A 179 -6.20 -13.12 3.12
CA TYR A 179 -6.10 -12.53 1.77
C TYR A 179 -5.69 -11.06 1.75
N LEU A 180 -6.17 -10.23 2.67
CA LEU A 180 -5.90 -8.78 2.70
C LEU A 180 -5.28 -8.38 4.04
N ASN A 181 -4.10 -7.77 4.01
CA ASN A 181 -3.38 -7.41 5.23
C ASN A 181 -2.82 -6.00 5.15
N PHE A 182 -3.04 -5.24 6.22
CA PHE A 182 -2.47 -3.91 6.43
C PHE A 182 -1.46 -3.94 7.57
N PHE A 183 -0.32 -3.32 7.32
CA PHE A 183 0.80 -3.22 8.24
C PHE A 183 1.27 -1.76 8.33
N CYS A 184 2.00 -1.47 9.40
CA CYS A 184 2.84 -0.30 9.51
C CYS A 184 4.24 -0.72 9.98
N VAL A 185 5.15 0.24 10.18
CA VAL A 185 6.48 -0.06 10.69
C VAL A 185 6.85 0.84 11.86
N GLY A 186 7.59 0.28 12.82
CA GLY A 186 8.03 0.96 14.02
C GLY A 186 9.37 0.46 14.50
N ASN A 187 9.99 1.23 15.38
CA ASN A 187 11.20 0.82 16.07
C ASN A 187 11.10 1.13 17.57
N ARG A 188 11.87 0.38 18.36
CA ARG A 188 12.01 0.58 19.78
C ARG A 188 13.42 0.20 20.19
N GLU A 189 14.07 1.04 20.98
CA GLU A 189 15.50 0.88 21.28
C GLU A 189 15.78 1.12 22.76
N VAL A 190 16.48 0.18 23.40
CA VAL A 190 17.02 0.43 24.74
C VAL A 190 18.02 1.58 24.69
N GLN A 191 18.22 2.25 25.81
CA GLN A 191 19.27 3.26 25.91
C GLN A 191 20.64 2.57 25.94
N TYR A 192 21.59 3.05 25.14
CA TYR A 192 22.95 2.50 25.11
C TYR A 192 23.96 3.37 25.87
N PRO A 193 25.04 2.79 26.45
CA PRO A 193 26.12 3.57 27.02
C PRO A 193 26.76 4.50 25.98
N GLY A 194 26.82 5.80 26.28
CA GLY A 194 27.36 6.81 25.38
C GLY A 194 26.37 7.32 24.32
N GLU A 195 25.09 6.93 24.38
CA GLU A 195 24.04 7.54 23.58
C GLU A 195 23.93 9.05 23.86
N TYR A 196 23.60 9.83 22.83
CA TYR A 196 23.36 11.26 22.95
C TYR A 196 22.30 11.56 24.02
N VAL A 197 22.61 12.51 24.89
CA VAL A 197 21.67 13.03 25.89
C VAL A 197 21.32 14.46 25.51
N PRO A 198 20.04 14.76 25.20
CA PRO A 198 19.64 16.12 24.89
C PRO A 198 19.81 17.03 26.11
N PRO A 199 20.16 18.31 25.91
CA PRO A 199 20.36 19.25 27.02
C PRO A 199 19.07 19.55 27.78
N GLU A 200 17.92 19.45 27.11
CA GLU A 200 16.60 19.73 27.68
C GLU A 200 15.65 18.56 27.40
N PRO A 201 14.91 18.07 28.41
CA PRO A 201 13.87 17.07 28.19
C PRO A 201 12.60 17.71 27.62
N PRO A 202 11.77 16.96 26.87
CA PRO A 202 10.44 17.40 26.49
C PRO A 202 9.55 17.67 27.71
N GLU A 203 8.56 18.53 27.52
CA GLU A 203 7.56 18.82 28.55
C GLU A 203 6.80 17.54 28.96
N ARG A 204 6.70 17.29 30.27
CA ARG A 204 6.07 16.08 30.79
C ARG A 204 4.61 15.99 30.38
N GLY A 205 4.17 14.79 30.00
CA GLY A 205 2.78 14.54 29.60
C GLY A 205 2.46 14.95 28.16
N THR A 206 3.44 15.44 27.39
CA THR A 206 3.33 15.57 25.93
C THR A 206 3.57 14.23 25.24
N ASP A 207 3.17 14.14 23.98
CA ASP A 207 3.43 13.02 23.08
C ASP A 207 4.93 12.79 22.91
N TYR A 208 5.68 13.88 22.73
CA TYR A 208 7.14 13.83 22.64
C TYR A 208 7.77 13.22 23.90
N TRP A 209 7.32 13.63 25.09
CA TRP A 209 7.80 13.04 26.34
C TRP A 209 7.47 11.54 26.44
N ARG A 210 6.23 11.13 26.10
CA ARG A 210 5.83 9.71 26.16
C ARG A 210 6.64 8.86 25.20
N ALA A 211 6.79 9.29 23.94
CA ALA A 211 7.59 8.58 22.94
C ALA A 211 9.07 8.47 23.37
N GLN A 212 9.64 9.55 23.93
CA GLN A 212 11.03 9.55 24.41
C GLN A 212 11.23 8.58 25.58
N VAL A 213 10.33 8.57 26.56
CA VAL A 213 10.43 7.69 27.75
C VAL A 213 10.16 6.23 27.38
N ASN A 214 9.17 5.97 26.52
CA ASN A 214 8.84 4.62 26.07
C ASN A 214 9.77 4.11 24.95
N ARG A 215 10.66 4.98 24.47
CA ARG A 215 11.78 4.67 23.58
C ARG A 215 11.37 4.05 22.25
N ARG A 216 10.20 4.45 21.76
CA ARG A 216 9.60 3.91 20.54
C ARG A 216 9.05 5.02 19.67
N PHE A 217 9.05 4.78 18.37
CA PHE A 217 8.36 5.63 17.40
C PHE A 217 8.11 4.84 16.12
N LEU A 218 7.24 5.35 15.26
CA LEU A 218 7.07 4.79 13.93
C LEU A 218 8.35 4.97 13.10
N ILE A 219 8.61 4.02 12.20
CA ILE A 219 9.47 4.28 11.04
C ILE A 219 8.56 4.83 9.96
N TYR A 220 8.91 5.97 9.35
CA TYR A 220 7.97 6.63 8.45
C TYR A 220 8.02 6.02 7.06
N VAL A 221 6.91 5.40 6.63
CA VAL A 221 6.78 4.84 5.28
C VAL A 221 6.50 5.98 4.31
N HIS A 222 7.56 6.51 3.72
CA HIS A 222 7.47 7.50 2.64
C HIS A 222 7.57 6.86 1.24
N ALA A 223 7.66 5.54 1.15
CA ALA A 223 7.74 4.81 -0.10
C ALA A 223 6.46 5.00 -0.96
N LYS A 224 6.60 4.79 -2.27
CA LYS A 224 5.51 4.65 -3.24
C LYS A 224 5.85 3.51 -4.20
N LEU A 225 5.68 2.31 -3.69
CA LEU A 225 6.14 1.05 -4.27
C LEU A 225 4.96 0.09 -4.38
N MET A 226 4.85 -0.59 -5.52
CA MET A 226 4.03 -1.79 -5.67
C MET A 226 4.82 -2.88 -6.38
N ILE A 227 4.85 -4.08 -5.81
CA ILE A 227 5.40 -5.30 -6.41
C ILE A 227 4.24 -6.25 -6.68
N VAL A 228 4.16 -6.79 -7.90
CA VAL A 228 3.14 -7.74 -8.32
C VAL A 228 3.83 -9.03 -8.72
N ASP A 229 3.41 -10.14 -8.08
CA ASP A 229 3.83 -11.50 -8.39
C ASP A 229 5.35 -11.74 -8.45
N ASP A 230 6.16 -10.92 -7.76
CA ASP A 230 7.64 -10.92 -7.84
C ASP A 230 8.21 -10.67 -9.27
N GLU A 231 7.37 -10.29 -10.25
CA GLU A 231 7.76 -10.15 -11.67
C GLU A 231 7.61 -8.74 -12.22
N TYR A 232 6.79 -7.89 -11.59
CA TYR A 232 6.56 -6.50 -12.00
C TYR A 232 6.65 -5.55 -10.81
N VAL A 233 7.25 -4.38 -11.01
CA VAL A 233 7.42 -3.37 -9.97
C VAL A 233 7.06 -1.98 -10.48
N ILE A 234 6.32 -1.21 -9.67
CA ILE A 234 6.10 0.23 -9.83
C ILE A 234 6.84 0.97 -8.72
N VAL A 235 7.64 1.97 -9.10
CA VAL A 235 8.34 2.88 -8.16
C VAL A 235 8.20 4.32 -8.65
N GLY A 236 7.89 5.25 -7.75
CA GLY A 236 7.97 6.67 -8.09
C GLY A 236 7.53 7.59 -6.96
N SER A 237 6.85 8.68 -7.30
CA SER A 237 6.41 9.71 -6.35
C SER A 237 4.94 9.61 -5.94
N ALA A 238 4.10 9.01 -6.79
CA ALA A 238 2.66 9.02 -6.61
C ALA A 238 2.16 8.19 -5.43
N ASN A 239 1.50 8.87 -4.50
CA ASN A 239 0.77 8.25 -3.41
C ASN A 239 -0.49 7.52 -3.91
N LEU A 240 -1.01 6.56 -3.14
CA LEU A 240 -2.31 5.94 -3.43
C LEU A 240 -3.45 6.74 -2.80
N ASN A 241 -3.61 7.97 -3.29
CA ASN A 241 -4.68 8.90 -2.96
C ASN A 241 -5.14 9.66 -4.22
N GLN A 242 -6.21 10.45 -4.12
CA GLN A 242 -6.70 11.24 -5.25
C GLN A 242 -5.73 12.34 -5.64
N ARG A 243 -5.05 12.97 -4.68
CA ARG A 243 -4.04 14.02 -4.96
C ARG A 243 -3.00 13.58 -5.99
N SER A 244 -2.44 12.39 -5.84
CA SER A 244 -1.41 11.88 -6.75
C SER A 244 -1.97 11.16 -7.98
N LEU A 245 -3.19 10.61 -7.92
CA LEU A 245 -3.73 9.75 -8.99
C LEU A 245 -4.73 10.44 -9.93
N ALA A 246 -5.16 11.68 -9.63
CA ALA A 246 -6.13 12.40 -10.47
C ALA A 246 -5.56 12.93 -11.79
N GLY A 247 -4.23 13.11 -11.88
CA GLY A 247 -3.57 13.73 -13.03
C GLY A 247 -3.61 15.26 -13.08
N ASN A 248 -4.64 15.89 -12.50
CA ASN A 248 -4.84 17.35 -12.47
C ASN A 248 -4.83 17.94 -11.05
N ARG A 249 -4.12 17.29 -10.14
CA ARG A 249 -3.89 17.76 -8.77
C ARG A 249 -2.38 17.97 -8.58
N ASP A 250 -1.68 17.02 -7.95
CA ASP A 250 -0.22 17.07 -7.91
C ASP A 250 0.38 16.45 -9.17
N THR A 251 1.51 16.99 -9.64
CA THR A 251 2.27 16.41 -10.74
C THR A 251 3.16 15.28 -10.23
N GLU A 252 3.04 14.09 -10.79
CA GLU A 252 3.73 12.88 -10.32
C GLU A 252 4.40 12.13 -11.47
N ILE A 253 5.41 11.33 -11.14
CA ILE A 253 6.09 10.42 -12.07
C ILE A 253 6.33 9.06 -11.41
N VAL A 254 6.12 7.98 -12.16
CA VAL A 254 6.49 6.62 -11.75
C VAL A 254 7.09 5.88 -12.93
N GLN A 255 7.91 4.88 -12.63
CA GLN A 255 8.30 3.86 -13.59
C GLN A 255 7.64 2.54 -13.21
N GLY A 256 7.18 1.80 -14.21
CA GLY A 256 6.78 0.42 -14.07
C GLY A 256 7.69 -0.47 -14.93
N SER A 257 8.17 -1.56 -14.36
CA SER A 257 9.19 -2.38 -15.02
C SER A 257 9.15 -3.86 -14.64
N TYR A 258 9.70 -4.68 -15.53
CA TYR A 258 9.88 -6.11 -15.35
C TYR A 258 11.13 -6.59 -16.09
N GLN A 259 11.63 -7.76 -15.70
CA GLN A 259 12.71 -8.45 -16.40
C GLN A 259 12.13 -9.57 -17.26
N PRO A 260 12.25 -9.50 -18.61
CA PRO A 260 11.63 -10.50 -19.51
C PRO A 260 12.08 -11.94 -19.25
N ALA A 261 13.33 -12.12 -18.81
CA ALA A 261 13.90 -13.42 -18.47
C ALA A 261 13.42 -14.01 -17.13
N HIS A 262 12.70 -13.23 -16.30
CA HIS A 262 12.32 -13.60 -14.93
C HIS A 262 10.82 -13.45 -14.67
N LEU A 263 9.99 -13.86 -15.63
CA LEU A 263 8.54 -13.89 -15.48
C LEU A 263 8.06 -15.22 -14.88
N ASN A 264 6.91 -15.20 -14.22
CA ASN A 264 6.24 -16.43 -13.82
C ASN A 264 5.70 -17.17 -15.06
N GLY A 265 5.97 -18.47 -15.14
CA GLY A 265 5.56 -19.29 -16.28
C GLY A 265 5.42 -20.77 -15.93
N ALA A 266 5.32 -21.60 -16.96
CA ALA A 266 5.35 -23.05 -16.80
C ALA A 266 6.70 -23.54 -16.25
N ASP A 267 7.78 -22.84 -16.60
CA ASP A 267 9.16 -23.20 -16.26
C ASP A 267 9.58 -22.80 -14.83
N GLY A 268 8.72 -22.08 -14.09
CA GLY A 268 8.98 -21.73 -12.70
C GLY A 268 8.39 -20.39 -12.25
N ARG A 269 8.79 -19.99 -11.05
CA ARG A 269 8.42 -18.71 -10.44
C ARG A 269 9.48 -17.65 -10.78
N ALA A 270 9.06 -16.39 -10.83
CA ALA A 270 9.96 -15.26 -10.95
C ALA A 270 11.00 -15.26 -9.80
N ARG A 271 12.30 -15.24 -10.15
CA ARG A 271 13.43 -15.23 -9.19
C ARG A 271 14.51 -14.22 -9.60
N GLY A 272 14.10 -13.15 -10.28
CA GLY A 272 14.97 -12.04 -10.68
C GLY A 272 15.23 -11.03 -9.55
N LEU A 273 15.66 -9.83 -9.94
CA LEU A 273 15.96 -8.72 -9.03
C LEU A 273 14.73 -8.20 -8.29
N ILE A 274 13.53 -8.26 -8.89
CA ILE A 274 12.29 -7.86 -8.21
C ILE A 274 11.99 -8.78 -7.02
N HIS A 275 12.08 -10.09 -7.22
CA HIS A 275 12.01 -11.08 -6.15
C HIS A 275 13.06 -10.81 -5.05
N GLY A 276 14.32 -10.62 -5.45
CA GLY A 276 15.42 -10.33 -4.52
C GLY A 276 15.18 -9.05 -3.71
N TYR A 277 14.69 -7.99 -4.35
CA TYR A 277 14.36 -6.73 -3.71
C TYR A 277 13.22 -6.90 -2.69
N ARG A 278 12.16 -7.62 -3.05
CA ARG A 278 11.04 -7.92 -2.15
C ARG A 278 11.48 -8.77 -0.94
N MET A 279 12.34 -9.77 -1.16
CA MET A 279 12.97 -10.53 -0.06
C MET A 279 13.85 -9.65 0.84
N SER A 280 14.60 -8.70 0.26
CA SER A 280 15.41 -7.75 1.03
C SER A 280 14.56 -6.84 1.92
N LEU A 281 13.45 -6.32 1.38
CA LEU A 281 12.50 -5.51 2.16
C LEU A 281 11.85 -6.32 3.29
N TRP A 282 11.47 -7.57 3.03
CA TRP A 282 10.94 -8.43 4.09
C TRP A 282 12.01 -8.79 5.13
N TYR A 283 13.27 -8.93 4.71
CA TYR A 283 14.39 -9.13 5.64
C TYR A 283 14.59 -7.95 6.58
N GLU A 284 14.60 -6.73 6.03
CA GLU A 284 14.62 -5.49 6.80
C GLU A 284 13.44 -5.43 7.78
N HIS A 285 12.22 -5.66 7.29
CA HIS A 285 11.03 -5.47 8.09
C HIS A 285 10.83 -6.54 9.16
N PHE A 286 11.21 -7.80 8.95
CA PHE A 286 10.96 -8.84 9.96
C PHE A 286 11.79 -10.13 9.83
N MET A 287 12.23 -10.53 8.64
CA MET A 287 12.85 -11.86 8.50
C MET A 287 14.25 -11.95 9.12
N SER A 288 14.93 -10.83 9.36
CA SER A 288 16.24 -10.80 10.03
C SER A 288 16.22 -11.52 11.38
N HIS A 289 15.09 -11.50 12.10
CA HIS A 289 14.88 -12.21 13.36
C HIS A 289 14.14 -13.55 13.23
N CYS A 290 13.45 -13.79 12.11
CA CYS A 290 12.68 -15.02 11.87
C CYS A 290 13.19 -15.78 10.64
N LYS A 291 14.53 -15.96 10.53
CA LYS A 291 15.18 -16.58 9.35
C LYS A 291 14.66 -17.96 8.98
N HIS A 292 14.13 -18.71 9.95
CA HIS A 292 13.50 -20.02 9.72
C HIS A 292 12.27 -19.92 8.80
N LEU A 293 11.61 -18.75 8.71
CA LEU A 293 10.47 -18.49 7.84
C LEU A 293 10.87 -18.14 6.39
N ALA A 294 12.16 -18.04 6.07
CA ALA A 294 12.62 -17.59 4.76
C ALA A 294 12.10 -18.44 3.60
N HIS A 295 11.98 -19.76 3.80
CA HIS A 295 11.45 -20.68 2.79
C HIS A 295 9.96 -20.47 2.53
N ILE A 296 9.18 -20.13 3.57
CA ILE A 296 7.74 -19.83 3.46
C ILE A 296 7.53 -18.50 2.71
N CYS A 297 8.41 -17.53 2.95
CA CYS A 297 8.38 -16.21 2.30
C CYS A 297 8.69 -16.24 0.79
N LEU A 298 9.09 -17.39 0.24
CA LEU A 298 9.28 -17.58 -1.20
C LEU A 298 7.95 -17.68 -1.96
N ASP A 299 6.85 -17.94 -1.25
CA ASP A 299 5.50 -18.11 -1.79
C ASP A 299 4.49 -17.19 -1.06
N PRO A 300 4.52 -15.87 -1.33
CA PRO A 300 3.74 -14.88 -0.59
C PRO A 300 2.22 -15.04 -0.68
N GLU A 301 1.71 -15.76 -1.68
CA GLU A 301 0.27 -16.04 -1.82
C GLU A 301 -0.24 -17.16 -0.91
N SER A 302 0.67 -17.96 -0.35
CA SER A 302 0.33 -19.12 0.48
C SER A 302 -0.30 -18.68 1.81
N VAL A 303 -1.18 -19.53 2.38
CA VAL A 303 -1.85 -19.18 3.66
C VAL A 303 -0.84 -19.27 4.80
N GLU A 304 0.10 -20.18 4.67
CA GLU A 304 1.24 -20.39 5.53
C GLU A 304 2.08 -19.12 5.61
N CYS A 305 2.41 -18.50 4.47
CA CYS A 305 3.14 -17.23 4.45
C CYS A 305 2.34 -16.09 5.07
N VAL A 306 1.09 -15.91 4.64
CA VAL A 306 0.24 -14.83 5.18
C VAL A 306 0.13 -14.92 6.70
N ARG A 307 -0.16 -16.11 7.24
CA ARG A 307 -0.30 -16.32 8.68
C ARG A 307 1.02 -16.14 9.42
N ALA A 308 2.13 -16.67 8.90
CA ALA A 308 3.44 -16.48 9.49
C ALA A 308 3.84 -15.00 9.57
N VAL A 309 3.62 -14.22 8.50
CA VAL A 309 3.89 -12.77 8.50
C VAL A 309 3.03 -12.04 9.54
N ARG A 310 1.73 -12.38 9.65
CA ARG A 310 0.83 -11.80 10.65
C ARG A 310 1.23 -12.15 12.08
N GLU A 311 1.62 -13.39 12.34
CA GLU A 311 2.08 -13.84 13.66
C GLU A 311 3.34 -13.09 14.09
N VAL A 312 4.30 -12.93 13.18
CA VAL A 312 5.52 -12.14 13.44
C VAL A 312 5.15 -10.68 13.72
N ALA A 313 4.30 -10.07 12.89
CA ALA A 313 3.87 -8.69 13.09
C ALA A 313 3.16 -8.50 14.45
N GLN A 314 2.29 -9.44 14.84
CA GLN A 314 1.59 -9.42 16.13
C GLN A 314 2.57 -9.53 17.31
N SER A 315 3.56 -10.41 17.22
CA SER A 315 4.60 -10.54 18.25
C SER A 315 5.45 -9.26 18.36
N LEU A 316 5.78 -8.63 17.22
CA LEU A 316 6.47 -7.34 17.18
C LEU A 316 5.61 -6.22 17.77
N TRP A 317 4.29 -6.22 17.52
CA TRP A 317 3.36 -5.28 18.16
C TRP A 317 3.38 -5.39 19.67
N GLU A 318 3.29 -6.60 20.21
CA GLU A 318 3.31 -6.83 21.67
C GLU A 318 4.60 -6.30 22.31
N MET A 319 5.75 -6.49 21.65
CA MET A 319 7.03 -5.91 22.07
C MET A 319 7.07 -4.38 21.92
N PHE A 320 6.48 -3.85 20.85
CA PHE A 320 6.40 -2.41 20.60
C PHE A 320 5.53 -1.71 21.64
N VAL A 321 4.38 -2.29 22.01
CA VAL A 321 3.43 -1.68 22.96
C VAL A 321 3.72 -2.01 24.43
N GLY A 322 4.47 -3.06 24.72
CA GLY A 322 4.67 -3.58 26.08
C GLY A 322 5.35 -2.62 27.06
N ASP A 323 5.20 -2.91 28.36
CA ASP A 323 5.69 -2.03 29.44
C ASP A 323 7.22 -1.91 29.47
N GLY A 324 7.94 -2.99 29.12
CA GLY A 324 9.40 -3.01 29.09
C GLY A 324 9.96 -2.40 27.80
N VAL A 325 10.96 -1.54 27.92
CA VAL A 325 11.75 -1.08 26.76
C VAL A 325 12.67 -2.21 26.30
N VAL A 326 12.53 -2.60 25.05
CA VAL A 326 13.34 -3.64 24.39
C VAL A 326 13.81 -3.13 23.04
N ASN A 327 14.92 -3.70 22.54
CA ASN A 327 15.26 -3.54 21.14
C ASN A 327 14.28 -4.35 20.29
N LEU A 328 13.58 -3.69 19.39
CA LEU A 328 12.66 -4.37 18.49
C LEU A 328 13.48 -5.18 17.48
N PRO A 329 13.28 -6.51 17.38
CA PRO A 329 14.12 -7.33 16.54
C PRO A 329 13.75 -7.30 15.04
N GLY A 330 12.61 -6.68 14.72
CA GLY A 330 12.13 -6.36 13.38
C GLY A 330 11.23 -5.12 13.48
N HIS A 331 10.73 -4.64 12.36
CA HIS A 331 10.00 -3.37 12.28
C HIS A 331 8.54 -3.52 11.85
N LEU A 332 8.14 -4.66 11.27
CA LEU A 332 6.78 -4.86 10.78
C LEU A 332 5.78 -4.98 11.93
N LEU A 333 4.78 -4.10 11.93
CA LEU A 333 3.69 -4.10 12.89
C LEU A 333 2.37 -4.28 12.13
N PRO A 334 1.34 -4.93 12.69
CA PRO A 334 -0.01 -4.80 12.14
C PRO A 334 -0.37 -3.32 12.13
N PHE A 335 -1.09 -2.88 11.09
CA PHE A 335 -1.79 -1.60 11.21
C PHE A 335 -2.75 -1.73 12.40
N PRO A 336 -2.88 -0.73 13.30
CA PRO A 336 -3.47 -0.92 14.63
C PRO A 336 -5.01 -1.06 14.65
N ILE A 337 -5.53 -1.94 13.80
CA ILE A 337 -6.92 -2.36 13.70
C ILE A 337 -7.02 -3.87 13.92
N ARG A 338 -8.21 -4.32 14.32
CA ARG A 338 -8.64 -5.72 14.27
C ARG A 338 -9.68 -5.85 13.18
N VAL A 339 -9.72 -7.02 12.57
CA VAL A 339 -10.68 -7.37 11.53
C VAL A 339 -11.42 -8.61 12.02
N SER A 340 -12.74 -8.56 12.03
CA SER A 340 -13.57 -9.73 12.32
C SER A 340 -13.75 -10.62 11.08
N GLU A 341 -14.32 -11.81 11.26
CA GLU A 341 -14.67 -12.71 10.16
C GLU A 341 -15.67 -12.09 9.17
N SER A 342 -16.53 -11.17 9.62
CA SER A 342 -17.48 -10.43 8.78
C SER A 342 -16.87 -9.20 8.10
N GLY A 343 -15.57 -8.93 8.31
CA GLY A 343 -14.87 -7.78 7.74
C GLY A 343 -15.12 -6.46 8.46
N GLU A 344 -15.76 -6.49 9.64
CA GLU A 344 -15.89 -5.31 10.50
C GLU A 344 -14.55 -4.98 11.17
N LEU A 345 -14.27 -3.69 11.30
CA LEU A 345 -13.03 -3.21 11.87
C LEU A 345 -13.26 -2.64 13.27
N SER A 346 -12.34 -2.93 14.18
CA SER A 346 -12.22 -2.26 15.47
C SER A 346 -10.76 -1.86 15.70
N GLU A 347 -10.48 -1.09 16.75
CA GLU A 347 -9.13 -0.67 17.08
C GLU A 347 -8.36 -1.82 17.77
N LEU A 348 -7.07 -1.94 17.48
CA LEU A 348 -6.19 -2.90 18.14
C LEU A 348 -5.84 -2.46 19.58
N PRO A 349 -5.43 -1.18 19.83
CA PRO A 349 -5.34 -0.61 21.16
C PRO A 349 -6.69 -0.56 21.87
N VAL A 350 -6.70 -0.85 23.17
CA VAL A 350 -7.93 -0.92 23.98
C VAL A 350 -8.58 0.46 24.15
N ASP A 351 -7.77 1.52 24.20
CA ASP A 351 -8.22 2.91 24.29
C ASP A 351 -8.53 3.55 22.92
N GLY A 352 -8.24 2.84 21.83
CA GLY A 352 -8.44 3.33 20.46
C GLY A 352 -7.45 4.41 20.03
N LEU A 353 -6.34 4.60 20.76
CA LEU A 353 -5.35 5.64 20.50
C LEU A 353 -4.04 5.05 20.00
N PHE A 354 -3.28 5.81 19.18
CA PHE A 354 -1.93 5.37 18.84
C PHE A 354 -1.02 5.39 20.08
N PRO A 355 -0.09 4.43 20.22
CA PRO A 355 0.83 4.40 21.35
C PRO A 355 1.54 5.74 21.54
N ASP A 356 1.56 6.23 22.78
CA ASP A 356 2.18 7.49 23.20
C ASP A 356 1.48 8.77 22.74
N THR A 357 0.32 8.68 22.08
CA THR A 357 -0.44 9.84 21.59
C THR A 357 -1.80 9.99 22.26
N LYS A 358 -2.53 11.05 21.92
CA LYS A 358 -3.98 11.18 22.17
C LYS A 358 -4.80 11.05 20.89
N ALA A 359 -4.15 10.69 19.79
CA ALA A 359 -4.75 10.61 18.47
C ALA A 359 -5.51 9.31 18.27
N SER A 360 -6.72 9.43 17.75
CA SER A 360 -7.55 8.28 17.43
C SER A 360 -6.96 7.52 16.24
N VAL A 361 -6.88 6.19 16.37
CA VAL A 361 -6.55 5.29 15.26
C VAL A 361 -7.62 5.32 14.18
N LYS A 362 -8.89 5.52 14.56
CA LYS A 362 -10.03 5.57 13.64
C LYS A 362 -9.96 6.79 12.71
N GLY A 363 -9.26 7.84 13.12
CA GLY A 363 -9.36 9.14 12.50
C GLY A 363 -10.68 9.84 12.83
N LYS A 364 -10.83 11.05 12.31
CA LYS A 364 -12.03 11.86 12.43
C LYS A 364 -12.20 12.73 11.19
N LYS A 365 -13.39 12.71 10.60
CA LYS A 365 -13.77 13.65 9.55
C LYS A 365 -13.59 15.09 10.04
N SER A 366 -12.88 15.91 9.26
CA SER A 366 -12.76 17.34 9.55
C SER A 366 -14.05 18.09 9.20
N GLU A 367 -14.46 19.02 10.06
CA GLU A 367 -15.57 19.93 9.80
C GLU A 367 -15.13 21.21 9.06
N VAL A 368 -13.81 21.45 8.99
CA VAL A 368 -13.23 22.69 8.47
C VAL A 368 -12.48 22.46 7.17
N LEU A 369 -11.77 21.34 7.04
CA LEU A 369 -10.97 21.02 5.85
C LEU A 369 -11.83 20.34 4.78
N PRO A 370 -11.98 20.93 3.59
CA PRO A 370 -12.70 20.28 2.50
C PRO A 370 -11.95 19.03 2.02
N PRO A 371 -12.66 17.97 1.58
CA PRO A 371 -12.04 16.72 1.14
C PRO A 371 -10.98 16.90 0.05
N ILE A 372 -11.10 17.89 -0.83
CA ILE A 372 -10.10 18.15 -1.88
C ILE A 372 -8.68 18.38 -1.34
N LEU A 373 -8.53 18.84 -0.09
CA LEU A 373 -7.23 19.03 0.56
C LEU A 373 -6.70 17.76 1.23
N THR A 374 -7.57 16.83 1.61
CA THR A 374 -7.22 15.64 2.42
C THR A 374 -7.40 14.31 1.67
N THR A 375 -7.91 14.35 0.42
CA THR A 375 -8.16 13.17 -0.43
C THR A 375 -7.14 12.96 -1.54
#